data_AF-A0A7R9XTJ7-F1
#
_entry.id   AF-A0A7R9XTJ7-F1
#
_cell.length_a   1.000
_cell.length_b   1.000
_cell.length_c   1.000
_cell.angle_alpha   90.00
_cell.angle_beta   90.00
_cell.angle_gamma   90.00
#
_symmetry.space_group_name_H-M   'P 1'
#
loop_
_entity.id
_entity.type
_entity.pdbx_description
1 polymer ?
#
loop_
_entity_poly.entity_id
_entity_poly.type
_entity_poly.pdbx_seq_one_letter_code
_entity_poly.pdbx_strand_id
1 'polypeptide(L)'
;MGIPETDYDVTLRMPSVEFQRICRDLASIGDTVGISVTKDGVKFSTTGDIGEANITVRQNSEDDKDKMIAIELGAPVSLTFALRYLNSFTKATPLCDQVIVRLSPNLPVVVQYAVTEVGYVSYFLAPKIEDDDAM
;
A
#
# COMPACT_ATOMS: atom_id res chain seq x y z
N MET A 1 5.28 -24.89 -4.23
CA MET A 1 4.60 -24.02 -3.25
C MET A 1 3.94 -22.89 -4.04
N GLY A 2 2.66 -23.04 -4.35
CA GLY A 2 1.92 -22.07 -5.16
C GLY A 2 1.38 -20.94 -4.28
N ILE A 3 1.33 -19.72 -4.84
CA ILE A 3 0.61 -18.61 -4.22
C ILE A 3 -0.89 -18.96 -4.36
N PRO A 4 -1.63 -19.16 -3.27
CA PRO A 4 -3.06 -19.47 -3.35
C PRO A 4 -3.80 -18.28 -3.96
N GLU A 5 -4.73 -18.55 -4.88
CA GLU A 5 -5.70 -17.56 -5.34
C GLU A 5 -6.57 -17.16 -4.15
N THR A 6 -6.21 -16.04 -3.52
CA THR A 6 -6.85 -15.54 -2.31
C THR A 6 -7.55 -14.24 -2.66
N ASP A 7 -8.83 -14.16 -2.35
CA ASP A 7 -9.57 -12.92 -2.47
C ASP A 7 -9.09 -11.92 -1.42
N TYR A 8 -8.78 -10.71 -1.87
CA TYR A 8 -8.39 -9.62 -1.00
C TYR A 8 -9.58 -8.69 -0.78
N ASP A 9 -9.78 -8.25 0.46
CA ASP A 9 -10.87 -7.33 0.82
C ASP A 9 -10.71 -5.94 0.18
N VAL A 10 -9.49 -5.56 -0.17
CA VAL A 10 -9.17 -4.27 -0.79
C VAL A 10 -8.26 -4.49 -1.99
N THR A 11 -8.60 -3.86 -3.12
CA THR A 11 -7.67 -3.59 -4.22
C THR A 11 -7.59 -2.08 -4.47
N LEU A 12 -6.45 -1.48 -4.13
CA LEU A 12 -6.13 -0.09 -4.40
C LEU A 12 -5.26 0.00 -5.67
N ARG A 13 -5.63 0.88 -6.59
CA ARG A 13 -4.81 1.29 -7.72
C ARG A 13 -4.49 2.77 -7.58
N MET A 14 -3.21 3.14 -7.71
CA MET A 14 -2.79 4.53 -7.62
C MET A 14 -1.49 4.77 -8.40
N PRO A 15 -1.12 6.04 -8.67
CA PRO A 15 0.13 6.34 -9.34
C PRO A 15 1.34 5.79 -8.57
N SER A 16 2.21 5.05 -9.24
CA SER A 16 3.37 4.39 -8.65
C SER A 16 4.38 5.38 -8.05
N VAL A 17 4.50 6.56 -8.69
CA VAL A 17 5.33 7.68 -8.22
C VAL A 17 4.78 8.27 -6.92
N GLU A 18 3.46 8.41 -6.80
CA GLU A 18 2.83 8.94 -5.58
C GLU A 18 2.99 7.95 -4.42
N PHE A 19 2.77 6.65 -4.66
CA PHE A 19 3.01 5.61 -3.66
C PHE A 19 4.48 5.60 -3.19
N GLN A 20 5.43 5.74 -4.13
CA GLN A 20 6.85 5.85 -3.81
C GLN A 20 7.16 7.07 -2.94
N ARG A 21 6.59 8.23 -3.28
CA ARG A 21 6.77 9.47 -2.53
C ARG A 21 6.24 9.32 -1.11
N ILE A 22 5.03 8.81 -0.94
CA ILE A 22 4.41 8.55 0.37
C ILE A 22 5.30 7.65 1.23
N CYS A 23 5.77 6.51 0.69
CA CYS A 23 6.63 5.59 1.45
C CYS A 23 7.97 6.23 1.86
N ARG A 24 8.54 7.07 1.00
CA ARG A 24 9.79 7.77 1.28
C ARG A 24 9.61 8.85 2.34
N ASP A 25 8.57 9.67 2.20
CA ASP A 25 8.30 10.79 3.09
C ASP A 25 8.00 10.28 4.50
N LEU A 26 7.15 9.26 4.64
CA LEU A 26 6.82 8.68 5.96
C LEU A 26 8.02 7.99 6.61
N ALA A 27 8.94 7.41 5.84
CA ALA A 27 10.14 6.77 6.38
C ALA A 27 11.16 7.75 6.97
N SER A 28 11.01 9.05 6.71
CA SER A 28 11.79 10.09 7.39
C SER A 28 11.30 10.38 8.81
N ILE A 29 10.10 9.90 9.17
CA ILE A 29 9.41 10.19 10.43
C ILE A 29 9.35 8.95 11.32
N GLY A 30 9.00 7.79 10.76
CA GLY A 30 8.90 6.53 11.51
C GLY A 30 9.25 5.29 10.69
N ASP A 31 9.42 4.16 11.37
CA ASP A 31 9.84 2.90 10.75
C ASP A 31 8.67 2.07 10.18
N THR A 32 7.45 2.43 10.53
CA THR A 32 6.23 1.72 10.17
C THR A 32 5.22 2.64 9.50
N VAL A 33 4.35 2.07 8.69
CA VAL A 33 3.19 2.77 8.13
C VAL A 33 1.94 1.97 8.40
N GLY A 34 0.96 2.60 9.03
CA GLY A 34 -0.43 2.16 9.05
C GLY A 34 -1.08 2.52 7.72
N ILE A 35 -1.66 1.53 7.04
CA ILE A 35 -2.44 1.70 5.82
C ILE A 35 -3.89 1.36 6.15
N SER A 36 -4.75 2.36 6.17
CA SER A 36 -6.17 2.23 6.46
C SER A 36 -6.99 2.59 5.22
N VAL A 37 -7.82 1.67 4.74
CA VAL A 37 -8.64 1.85 3.54
C VAL A 37 -10.11 1.77 3.91
N THR A 38 -10.86 2.79 3.54
CA THR A 38 -12.31 2.89 3.71
C THR A 38 -12.97 3.34 2.40
N LYS A 39 -14.29 3.54 2.42
CA LYS A 39 -15.02 4.08 1.27
C LYS A 39 -14.60 5.52 0.94
N ASP A 40 -14.04 6.26 1.91
CA ASP A 40 -13.68 7.67 1.75
C ASP A 40 -12.28 7.86 1.14
N GLY A 41 -11.47 6.80 1.11
CA GLY A 41 -10.11 6.84 0.60
C GLY A 41 -9.15 5.89 1.33
N VAL A 42 -7.87 6.05 1.04
CA VAL A 42 -6.77 5.42 1.76
C VAL A 42 -6.04 6.45 2.60
N LYS A 43 -5.75 6.09 3.84
CA LYS A 43 -4.93 6.86 4.77
C LYS A 43 -3.64 6.09 5.05
N PHE A 44 -2.51 6.76 4.86
CA PHE A 44 -1.20 6.32 5.27
C PHE A 44 -0.78 7.11 6.50
N SER A 45 -0.43 6.44 7.59
CA SER A 45 -0.03 7.09 8.85
C SER A 45 1.25 6.50 9.41
N THR A 46 2.09 7.33 10.00
CA THR A 46 3.28 6.89 10.75
C THR A 46 3.41 7.72 12.02
N THR A 47 3.98 7.09 13.04
CA THR A 47 4.36 7.73 14.31
C THR A 47 5.82 7.39 14.56
N GLY A 48 6.62 8.38 14.91
CA GLY A 48 8.00 8.20 15.33
C GLY A 48 8.45 9.29 16.29
N ASP A 49 9.74 9.31 16.59
CA ASP A 49 10.29 10.11 17.69
C ASP A 49 10.11 11.62 17.51
N ILE A 50 10.05 12.08 16.26
CA ILE A 50 9.92 13.50 15.92
C ILE A 50 8.45 13.94 15.75
N GLY A 51 7.50 13.01 15.79
CA GLY A 51 6.06 13.29 15.67
C GLY A 51 5.27 12.27 14.84
N GLU A 52 4.09 12.69 14.42
CA GLU A 52 3.14 11.88 13.64
C GLU A 52 2.90 12.51 12.26
N ALA A 53 2.71 11.68 11.24
CA ALA A 53 2.29 12.12 9.92
C ALA A 53 1.15 11.27 9.37
N ASN A 54 0.25 11.94 8.66
CA ASN A 54 -0.94 11.35 8.07
C ASN A 54 -1.11 11.89 6.64
N ILE A 55 -1.21 11.01 5.66
CA ILE A 55 -1.47 11.33 4.25
C ILE A 55 -2.75 10.61 3.84
N THR A 56 -3.78 11.35 3.46
CA THR A 56 -5.04 10.79 2.98
C THR A 56 -5.17 11.03 1.49
N VAL A 57 -5.36 9.95 0.74
CA VAL A 57 -5.56 9.96 -0.71
C VAL A 57 -6.98 9.47 -0.97
N ARG A 58 -7.78 10.29 -1.67
CA ARG A 58 -9.17 9.96 -2.01
C ARG A 58 -9.26 9.40 -3.42
N GLN A 59 -10.26 8.57 -3.66
CA GLN A 59 -10.61 8.13 -5.01
C GLN A 59 -10.89 9.34 -5.89
N ASN A 60 -10.41 9.32 -7.13
CA ASN A 60 -10.67 10.36 -8.12
C ASN A 60 -11.15 9.74 -9.44
N SER A 61 -11.86 10.53 -10.22
CA SER A 61 -12.30 10.18 -11.57
C SER A 61 -11.57 11.10 -12.55
N GLU A 62 -10.25 10.89 -12.68
CA GLU A 62 -9.42 11.57 -13.68
C GLU A 62 -9.61 10.90 -15.04
N ASP A 63 -9.72 11.69 -16.12
CA ASP A 63 -9.70 11.16 -17.50
C ASP A 63 -8.31 10.56 -17.84
N ASP A 64 -7.27 11.06 -17.17
CA ASP A 64 -5.91 10.57 -17.26
C ASP A 64 -5.73 9.32 -16.37
N LYS A 65 -5.75 8.14 -17.01
CA LYS A 65 -5.63 6.84 -16.32
C LYS A 65 -4.35 6.72 -15.49
N ASP A 66 -3.29 7.45 -15.85
CA ASP A 66 -2.01 7.40 -15.14
C ASP A 66 -2.06 8.17 -13.82
N LYS A 67 -3.03 9.08 -13.64
CA LYS A 67 -3.28 9.83 -12.40
C LYS A 67 -4.47 9.30 -11.60
N MET A 68 -5.19 8.34 -12.16
CA MET A 68 -6.36 7.75 -11.54
C MET A 68 -5.99 7.03 -10.24
N ILE A 69 -6.84 7.18 -9.24
CA ILE A 69 -6.84 6.43 -7.99
C ILE A 69 -8.17 5.71 -7.92
N ALA A 70 -8.12 4.37 -7.86
CA ALA A 70 -9.30 3.51 -7.80
C ALA A 70 -9.23 2.62 -6.56
N ILE A 71 -10.37 2.45 -5.88
CA ILE A 71 -10.47 1.59 -4.70
C ILE A 71 -11.63 0.62 -4.94
N GLU A 72 -11.31 -0.66 -5.02
CA GLU A 72 -12.27 -1.75 -4.94
C GLU A 72 -12.30 -2.23 -3.48
N LEU A 73 -13.43 -2.00 -2.79
CA LEU A 73 -13.58 -2.24 -1.36
C LEU A 73 -14.66 -3.30 -1.10
N GLY A 74 -14.25 -4.48 -0.66
CA GLY A 74 -15.12 -5.48 -0.04
C GLY A 74 -15.40 -5.15 1.43
N ALA A 75 -14.35 -4.96 2.23
CA ALA A 75 -14.44 -4.57 3.64
C ALA A 75 -13.34 -3.55 4.00
N PRO A 76 -13.58 -2.62 4.95
CA PRO A 76 -12.53 -1.74 5.46
C PRO A 76 -11.38 -2.53 6.07
N VAL A 77 -10.14 -2.14 5.76
CA VAL A 77 -8.92 -2.80 6.26
C VAL A 77 -7.98 -1.76 6.85
N SER A 78 -7.38 -2.07 7.98
CA SER A 78 -6.34 -1.25 8.61
C SER A 78 -5.21 -2.15 9.08
N LEU A 79 -4.02 -2.02 8.49
CA LEU A 79 -2.87 -2.87 8.76
C LEU A 79 -1.58 -2.05 8.82
N THR A 80 -0.62 -2.48 9.63
CA THR A 80 0.67 -1.80 9.82
C THR A 80 1.79 -2.58 9.15
N PHE A 81 2.70 -1.89 8.45
CA PHE A 81 3.82 -2.51 7.72
C PHE A 81 5.13 -1.80 8.00
N ALA A 82 6.25 -2.51 7.85
CA ALA A 82 7.58 -1.91 7.96
C ALA A 82 7.96 -1.15 6.67
N LEU A 83 8.21 0.16 6.79
CA LEU A 83 8.50 1.06 5.68
C LEU A 83 9.81 0.71 4.96
N ARG A 84 10.78 0.11 5.66
CA ARG A 84 12.03 -0.39 5.07
C ARG A 84 11.79 -1.30 3.86
N TYR A 85 10.80 -2.19 3.94
CA TYR A 85 10.49 -3.13 2.87
C TYR A 85 9.67 -2.45 1.77
N LEU A 86 8.68 -1.63 2.12
CA LEU A 86 7.89 -0.88 1.13
C LEU A 86 8.78 0.05 0.29
N ASN A 87 9.76 0.74 0.90
CA ASN A 87 10.75 1.52 0.16
C ASN A 87 11.68 0.68 -0.73
N SER A 88 11.87 -0.60 -0.41
CA SER A 88 12.58 -1.52 -1.30
C SER A 88 11.71 -1.91 -2.50
N PHE A 89 10.40 -2.10 -2.29
CA PHE A 89 9.45 -2.43 -3.36
C PHE A 89 9.27 -1.27 -4.35
N THR A 90 9.27 -0.03 -3.87
CA THR A 90 9.13 1.18 -4.72
C THR A 90 10.32 1.43 -5.65
N LYS A 91 11.39 0.63 -5.57
CA LYS A 91 12.42 0.60 -6.62
C LYS A 91 11.90 0.08 -7.96
N ALA A 92 10.76 -0.63 -7.95
CA ALA A 92 10.06 -1.09 -9.14
C ALA A 92 9.18 -0.01 -9.80
N THR A 93 9.05 1.18 -9.21
CA THR A 93 8.23 2.29 -9.77
C THR A 93 8.49 2.58 -11.26
N PRO A 94 9.73 2.53 -11.80
CA PRO A 94 9.95 2.76 -13.23
C PRO A 94 9.34 1.72 -14.19
N LEU A 95 8.78 0.61 -13.69
CA LEU A 95 8.19 -0.45 -14.52
C LEU A 95 6.78 -0.12 -15.02
N CYS A 96 6.02 0.69 -14.27
CA CYS A 96 4.65 1.07 -14.63
C CYS A 96 4.21 2.35 -13.92
N ASP A 97 3.28 3.09 -14.55
CA ASP A 97 2.76 4.34 -14.01
C ASP A 97 1.77 4.14 -12.86
N GLN A 98 1.17 2.94 -12.77
CA GLN A 98 0.16 2.58 -11.77
C GLN A 98 0.61 1.35 -10.98
N VAL A 99 0.55 1.43 -9.66
CA VAL A 99 0.80 0.30 -8.74
C VAL A 99 -0.52 -0.26 -8.22
N ILE A 100 -0.59 -1.58 -8.04
CA ILE A 100 -1.72 -2.25 -7.40
C ILE A 100 -1.30 -2.68 -6.00
N VAL A 101 -2.06 -2.26 -4.99
CA VAL A 101 -1.87 -2.64 -3.59
C VAL A 101 -3.10 -3.41 -3.12
N ARG A 102 -2.91 -4.67 -2.69
CA ARG A 102 -4.00 -5.51 -2.18
C ARG A 102 -3.83 -5.79 -0.71
N LEU A 103 -4.90 -5.60 0.06
CA LEU A 103 -4.89 -5.73 1.52
C LEU A 103 -6.08 -6.59 1.97
N SER A 104 -5.85 -7.42 2.98
CA SER A 104 -6.87 -8.20 3.66
C SER A 104 -6.34 -8.58 5.04
N PRO A 105 -7.17 -8.65 6.09
CA PRO A 105 -6.72 -9.04 7.42
C PRO A 105 -6.06 -10.41 7.40
N ASN A 106 -5.00 -10.57 8.20
CA ASN A 106 -4.25 -11.83 8.34
C ASN A 106 -3.53 -12.32 7.06
N LEU A 107 -3.52 -11.54 5.99
CA LEU A 107 -2.78 -11.84 4.77
C LEU A 107 -1.64 -10.82 4.55
N PRO A 108 -0.53 -11.23 3.91
CA PRO A 108 0.48 -10.29 3.46
C PRO A 108 -0.11 -9.27 2.48
N VAL A 109 0.30 -8.01 2.60
CA VAL A 109 0.02 -7.02 1.55
C VAL A 109 0.72 -7.44 0.27
N VAL A 110 0.02 -7.28 -0.86
CA VAL A 110 0.58 -7.48 -2.19
C VAL A 110 0.81 -6.13 -2.82
N VAL A 111 2.05 -5.84 -3.21
CA VAL A 111 2.38 -4.66 -4.02
C VAL A 111 2.82 -5.16 -5.39
N GLN A 112 2.01 -4.89 -6.41
CA GLN A 112 2.19 -5.41 -7.76
C GLN A 112 2.48 -4.28 -8.75
N TYR A 113 3.56 -4.43 -9.49
CA TYR A 113 3.96 -3.57 -10.60
C TYR A 113 3.85 -4.35 -11.90
N ALA A 114 3.12 -3.82 -12.87
CA ALA A 114 3.07 -4.41 -14.21
C ALA A 114 4.41 -4.20 -14.93
N VAL A 115 4.80 -5.16 -15.76
CA VAL A 115 5.94 -5.03 -16.69
C VAL A 115 5.34 -5.13 -18.08
N THR A 116 5.32 -4.01 -18.79
CA THR A 116 4.69 -3.85 -20.10
C THR A 116 4.95 -5.04 -21.01
N GLU A 117 3.87 -5.72 -21.43
CA GLU A 117 3.85 -6.85 -22.37
C GLU A 117 4.61 -8.13 -21.93
N VAL A 118 5.18 -8.18 -20.73
CA VAL A 118 5.94 -9.34 -20.23
C VAL A 118 5.27 -10.01 -19.03
N GLY A 119 4.63 -9.25 -18.15
CA GLY A 119 4.00 -9.79 -16.95
C GLY A 119 3.92 -8.79 -15.81
N TYR A 120 4.29 -9.21 -14.61
CA TYR A 120 4.28 -8.36 -13.41
C TYR A 120 5.30 -8.83 -12.37
N VAL A 121 5.66 -7.93 -11.47
CA VAL A 121 6.41 -8.22 -10.24
C VAL A 121 5.46 -8.02 -9.05
N SER A 122 5.27 -9.07 -8.25
CA SER A 122 4.46 -9.01 -7.02
C SER A 122 5.34 -9.18 -5.80
N TYR A 123 5.33 -8.18 -4.93
CA TYR A 123 5.97 -8.23 -3.62
C TYR A 123 4.95 -8.57 -2.55
N PHE A 124 5.33 -9.41 -1.60
CA PHE A 124 4.50 -9.83 -0.48
C PHE A 124 5.18 -9.40 0.83
N LEU A 125 4.42 -8.74 1.71
CA LEU A 125 4.92 -8.32 3.01
C LEU A 125 3.90 -8.62 4.09
N ALA A 126 4.29 -9.42 5.08
CA ALA A 126 3.44 -9.68 6.22
C ALA A 126 3.18 -8.38 7.00
N PRO A 127 1.94 -8.15 7.48
CA PRO A 127 1.68 -7.05 8.40
C PRO A 127 2.47 -7.25 9.69
N LYS A 128 2.84 -6.15 10.34
CA LYS A 128 3.25 -6.20 11.74
C LYS A 128 2.03 -6.59 12.57
N ILE A 129 2.19 -7.62 13.37
CA ILE A 129 1.25 -7.95 14.43
C ILE A 129 1.49 -6.88 15.50
N GLU A 130 0.44 -6.15 15.89
CA GLU A 130 0.47 -5.45 17.17
C GLU A 130 0.42 -6.57 18.21
N ASP A 131 1.50 -6.72 19.01
CA ASP A 131 1.46 -7.63 20.16
C ASP A 131 0.33 -7.14 21.05
N ASP A 132 -0.81 -7.83 21.01
CA ASP A 132 -1.97 -7.66 21.89
C ASP A 132 -1.66 -8.18 23.32
N ASP A 133 -0.41 -8.04 23.77
CA ASP A 133 0.11 -8.44 25.09
C ASP A 133 0.33 -7.22 25.99
N ALA A 134 -0.68 -6.33 26.02
CA ALA A 134 -0.80 -5.30 27.05
C ALA A 134 -2.27 -4.96 27.33
N MET A 135 -3.09 -5.95 27.69
CA MET A 135 -4.24 -5.74 28.58
C MET A 135 -4.61 -7.01 29.35
#